data_AF-A0A0S8JCY2-F1
#
_entry.id   AF-A0A0S8JCY2-F1
#
_cell.length_a   1.000
_cell.length_b   1.000
_cell.length_c   1.000
_cell.angle_alpha   90.00
_cell.angle_beta   90.00
_cell.angle_gamma   90.00
#
_symmetry.space_group_name_H-M   'P 1'
#
loop_
_entity.id
_entity.type
_entity.pdbx_description
1 polymer ?
#
loop_
_entity_poly.entity_id
_entity_poly.type
_entity_poly.pdbx_seq_one_letter_code
_entity_poly.pdbx_strand_id
1 'polypeptide(L)' 'MREVININDRSIGAGCPVYVIAELSANHNQDFDRAVELIYAAKAAGADAVKLQTYTPDTMTVDSDQDYFQLKNGT' A
#
# COMPACT_ATOMS: atom_id res chain seq x y z
N MET A 1 12.98 -4.45 27.32
CA MET A 1 12.52 -3.07 27.05
C MET A 1 11.53 -3.17 25.91
N ARG A 2 10.34 -2.55 25.96
CA ARG A 2 9.46 -2.53 24.78
C ARG A 2 9.95 -1.39 23.89
N GLU A 3 10.48 -1.72 22.72
CA GLU A 3 11.07 -0.72 21.82
C GLU A 3 9.99 0.18 21.24
N VAL A 4 10.23 1.49 21.29
CA VAL A 4 9.40 2.53 20.68
C VAL A 4 10.14 3.03 19.46
N ILE A 5 9.45 3.10 18.32
CA ILE A 5 9.95 3.67 17.07
C ILE A 5 9.27 5.01 16.87
N ASN A 6 10.01 6.01 16.38
CA ASN A 6 9.44 7.30 16.00
C ASN A 6 9.42 7.41 14.47
N ILE A 7 8.24 7.66 13.91
CA ILE A 7 8.06 8.00 12.50
C ILE A 7 7.47 9.41 12.46
N ASN A 8 8.23 10.37 11.94
CA ASN A 8 7.94 11.80 12.08
C ASN A 8 7.62 12.16 13.55
N ASP A 9 6.52 12.86 13.81
CA ASP A 9 6.09 13.28 15.15
C ASP A 9 5.21 12.23 15.87
N ARG A 10 5.27 10.94 15.47
CA ARG A 10 4.46 9.86 16.04
C ARG A 10 5.33 8.76 16.65
N SER A 11 5.18 8.55 17.96
CA SER A 11 5.75 7.41 18.67
C SER A 11 4.87 6.18 18.51
N ILE A 12 5.47 5.06 18.10
CA ILE A 12 4.82 3.78 17.81
C ILE A 12 5.41 2.72 18.72
N GLY A 13 4.56 2.08 19.51
CA GLY A 13 4.99 1.07 20.47
C GLY A 13 3.93 0.82 21.54
N ALA A 14 4.27 -0.02 22.52
CA ALA A 14 3.35 -0.33 23.60
C ALA A 14 3.07 0.89 24.50
N GLY A 15 1.79 1.20 24.72
CA GLY A 15 1.35 2.35 25.50
C GLY A 15 1.19 3.64 24.69
N CYS A 16 1.55 3.64 23.40
CA CYS A 16 1.27 4.74 22.47
C CYS A 16 -0.11 4.55 21.79
N PRO A 17 -0.69 5.61 21.21
CA PRO A 17 -1.84 5.46 20.30
C PRO A 17 -1.55 4.51 19.15
N VAL A 18 -2.60 3.84 18.63
CA VAL A 18 -2.49 2.99 17.44
C VAL A 18 -2.05 3.84 16.24
N TYR A 19 -1.11 3.32 15.46
CA TYR A 19 -0.65 3.92 14.21
C TYR A 19 -1.30 3.22 13.03
N VAL A 20 -2.21 3.91 12.34
CA VAL A 20 -3.03 3.35 11.26
C VAL A 20 -2.41 3.69 9.91
N ILE A 21 -2.04 2.64 9.15
CA ILE A 21 -1.53 2.77 7.79
C ILE A 21 -2.63 2.36 6.81
N ALA A 22 -3.05 3.29 5.95
CA ALA A 22 -3.96 2.99 4.86
C ALA A 22 -3.20 2.35 3.68
N GLU A 23 -3.55 1.11 3.35
CA GLU A 23 -2.99 0.35 2.23
C GLU A 23 -3.61 0.83 0.92
N LEU A 24 -2.85 1.58 0.10
CA LEU A 24 -3.32 2.05 -1.21
C LEU A 24 -3.05 0.98 -2.30
N SER A 25 -1.86 0.36 -2.28
CA SER A 25 -1.48 -0.72 -3.21
C SER A 25 -1.75 -0.34 -4.68
N ALA A 26 -2.30 -1.23 -5.49
CA ALA A 26 -2.68 -0.99 -6.89
C ALA A 26 -4.10 -0.43 -7.08
N ASN A 27 -4.80 -0.02 -6.01
CA ASN A 27 -6.20 0.45 -6.09
C ASN A 27 -6.37 1.76 -6.87
N HIS A 28 -5.27 2.42 -7.22
CA HIS A 28 -5.26 3.58 -8.11
C HIS A 28 -5.29 3.20 -9.60
N ASN A 29 -5.15 1.91 -9.97
CA ASN A 29 -5.23 1.44 -11.35
C ASN A 29 -4.34 2.22 -12.35
N GLN A 30 -3.12 2.58 -11.92
CA GLN A 30 -2.16 3.40 -12.69
C GLN A 30 -2.67 4.82 -13.05
N ASP A 31 -3.76 5.27 -12.45
CA ASP A 31 -4.27 6.63 -12.57
C ASP A 31 -3.72 7.50 -11.44
N PHE A 32 -3.04 8.59 -11.80
CA PHE A 32 -2.42 9.51 -10.83
C PHE A 32 -3.46 10.28 -10.02
N ASP A 33 -4.48 10.82 -10.68
CA ASP A 33 -5.51 11.62 -10.02
C ASP A 33 -6.29 10.75 -9.05
N ARG A 34 -6.56 9.49 -9.43
CA ARG A 34 -7.15 8.50 -8.54
C ARG A 34 -6.27 8.21 -7.32
N ALA A 35 -4.96 8.10 -7.49
CA ALA A 35 -4.04 7.92 -6.37
C ALA A 35 -4.11 9.11 -5.40
N VAL A 36 -4.14 10.33 -5.94
CA VAL A 36 -4.27 11.57 -5.14
C VAL A 36 -5.60 11.61 -4.38
N GLU A 37 -6.72 11.26 -5.02
CA GLU A 37 -8.03 11.15 -4.37
C GLU A 37 -8.01 10.18 -3.19
N LEU A 38 -7.41 8.99 -3.37
CA LEU A 38 -7.31 7.97 -2.34
C LEU A 38 -6.45 8.45 -1.15
N ILE A 39 -5.39 9.22 -1.39
CA ILE A 39 -4.56 9.82 -0.33
C ILE A 39 -5.38 10.82 0.49
N TYR A 40 -6.15 11.69 -0.16
CA TYR A 40 -7.02 12.64 0.55
C TYR A 40 -8.10 11.93 1.36
N ALA A 41 -8.72 10.88 0.80
CA ALA A 41 -9.71 10.08 1.50
C ALA A 41 -9.11 9.38 2.74
N ALA A 42 -7.91 8.81 2.63
CA ALA A 42 -7.20 8.19 3.75
C ALA A 42 -6.91 9.21 4.87
N LYS A 43 -6.48 10.43 4.50
CA LYS A 43 -6.25 11.50 5.48
C LYS A 43 -7.55 11.93 6.16
N ALA A 44 -8.63 12.09 5.40
CA ALA A 44 -9.95 12.45 5.93
C ALA A 44 -10.51 11.38 6.88
N ALA A 45 -10.21 10.10 6.64
CA ALA A 45 -10.57 8.98 7.51
C ALA A 45 -9.72 8.89 8.80
N GLY A 46 -8.67 9.71 8.92
CA GLY A 46 -7.81 9.74 10.11
C GLY A 46 -6.62 8.76 10.06
N ALA A 47 -6.25 8.25 8.89
CA ALA A 47 -5.02 7.47 8.75
C ALA A 47 -3.78 8.31 9.10
N ASP A 48 -2.81 7.68 9.75
CA ASP A 48 -1.52 8.30 10.10
C ASP A 48 -0.56 8.32 8.91
N ALA A 49 -0.64 7.29 8.06
CA ALA A 49 0.17 7.17 6.86
C ALA A 49 -0.58 6.44 5.75
N VAL A 50 -0.07 6.56 4.52
CA VAL A 50 -0.45 5.74 3.38
C VAL A 50 0.73 4.86 2.97
N LYS A 51 0.45 3.65 2.49
CA LYS A 51 1.47 2.77 1.90
C LYS A 51 1.19 2.51 0.43
N LEU A 52 2.21 2.77 -0.39
CA LEU A 52 2.24 2.50 -1.83
C LEU A 52 3.22 1.35 -2.10
N GLN A 53 2.94 0.58 -3.15
CA GLN A 53 3.85 -0.44 -3.67
C GLN A 53 4.54 0.12 -4.91
N THR A 54 5.86 -0.08 -5.03
CA THR A 54 6.68 0.47 -6.12
C THR A 54 7.23 -0.63 -7.04
N TYR A 55 6.57 -1.78 -7.06
CA TYR A 55 6.98 -2.93 -7.86
C TYR A 55 6.46 -2.82 -9.29
N THR A 56 7.23 -3.34 -10.23
CA THR A 56 6.77 -3.60 -11.59
C THR A 56 6.44 -5.09 -11.74
N PRO A 57 5.59 -5.49 -12.70
CA PRO A 57 5.20 -6.91 -12.86
C PRO A 57 6.41 -7.85 -12.92
N ASP A 58 7.46 -7.48 -13.64
CA ASP A 58 8.72 -8.21 -13.78
C ASP A 58 9.48 -8.43 -12.45
N THR A 59 9.21 -7.64 -11.41
CA THR A 59 9.79 -7.85 -10.08
C THR A 59 9.00 -8.79 -9.19
N MET A 60 7.76 -9.15 -9.58
CA MET A 60 6.84 -9.94 -8.77
C MET A 60 6.37 -11.24 -9.46
N THR A 61 6.41 -11.29 -10.78
CA THR A 61 5.92 -12.41 -11.58
C THR A 61 7.05 -13.26 -12.14
N VAL A 62 6.75 -14.52 -12.43
CA VAL A 62 7.65 -15.39 -13.20
C VAL A 62 7.33 -15.20 -14.69
N ASP A 63 8.36 -14.93 -15.49
CA ASP A 63 8.24 -14.89 -16.95
C ASP A 63 8.04 -16.32 -17.48
N SER A 64 6.81 -16.67 -17.87
CA SER A 64 6.46 -18.04 -18.27
C SER A 64 5.27 -18.11 -19.22
N ASP A 65 5.48 -18.78 -20.35
CA ASP A 65 4.46 -19.04 -21.37
C ASP A 65 3.60 -20.29 -21.10
N GLN A 66 3.72 -20.92 -19.92
CA GLN A 66 2.97 -22.14 -19.62
C GLN A 66 1.47 -21.85 -19.51
N ASP A 67 0.63 -22.77 -20.01
CA ASP A 67 -0.83 -22.63 -20.08
C ASP A 67 -1.52 -22.17 -18.78
N TYR A 68 -0.95 -22.47 -17.61
CA TYR A 68 -1.52 -22.12 -16.30
C TYR A 68 -1.04 -20.75 -15.76
N PHE A 69 -0.09 -20.11 -16.44
CA PHE A 69 0.32 -18.72 -16.22
C PHE A 69 -0.31 -17.75 -17.23
N GLN A 70 -1.16 -18.24 -18.14
CA GLN A 70 -1.85 -17.45 -19.16
C GLN A 70 -3.31 -17.20 -18.77
N LEU A 71 -3.78 -15.97 -18.97
CA LEU A 71 -5.20 -15.63 -18.78
C LEU A 71 -6.03 -16.28 -19.88
N LYS A 72 -6.92 -17.22 -19.50
CA LYS A 72 -7.74 -17.94 -20.47
C LYS A 72 -9.04 -17.23 -20.82
N ASN A 73 -9.59 -16.38 -19.93
CA ASN A 73 -10.83 -15.63 -20.13
C ASN A 73 -10.84 -14.33 -19.28
N GLY A 74 -11.21 -13.20 -19.90
CA GLY A 74 -11.44 -11.91 -19.22
C GLY A 74 -10.19 -11.15 -18.75
N THR A 75 -10.38 -9.88 -18.39
CA THR A 75 -9.40 -9.05 -17.63
C THR A 75 -9.37 -9.45 -16.17
#